data_AF-A0A1Y1LJG8-F1
#
_entry.id   AF-A0A1Y1LJG8-F1
#
_cell.length_a   1.000
_cell.length_b   1.000
_cell.length_c   1.000
_cell.angle_alpha   90.00
_cell.angle_beta   90.00
_cell.angle_gamma   90.00
#
_symmetry.space_group_name_H-M   'P 1'
#
loop_
_entity.id
_entity.type
_entity.pdbx_description
1 polymer ?
#
loop_
_entity_poly.entity_id
_entity_poly.type
_entity_poly.pdbx_seq_one_letter_code
_entity_poly.pdbx_strand_id
1 'polypeptide(L)'
;MYVTDFHITKCYPNETGAIAVEDVEINIGPNMKVHVSGTLIASRDLASPIKTEVVVKKSTWFGWFGVGCVDNVGSCNFEDLCEFGYQPAEGCPPDFKEYNVPCRCPLK
;
A
#
# COMPACT_ATOMS: atom_id res chain seq x y z
N MET A 1 -14.07 -16.35 -0.21
CA MET A 1 -12.77 -16.17 0.49
C MET A 1 -12.89 -14.89 1.28
N TYR A 2 -12.91 -14.97 2.60
CA TYR A 2 -13.03 -13.80 3.49
C TYR A 2 -11.73 -13.68 4.27
N VAL A 3 -11.18 -12.47 4.40
CA VAL A 3 -10.07 -12.20 5.30
C VAL A 3 -10.64 -12.31 6.72
N THR A 4 -10.16 -13.31 7.46
CA THR A 4 -10.59 -13.56 8.85
C THR A 4 -9.80 -12.75 9.86
N ASP A 5 -8.56 -12.41 9.49
CA ASP A 5 -7.58 -11.80 10.36
C ASP A 5 -6.51 -11.13 9.51
N PHE A 6 -6.04 -9.95 9.91
CA PHE A 6 -4.94 -9.26 9.26
C PHE A 6 -4.05 -8.61 10.33
N HIS A 7 -2.73 -8.70 10.12
CA HIS A 7 -1.74 -8.13 11.02
C HIS A 7 -0.75 -7.31 10.21
N ILE A 8 -0.47 -6.10 10.68
CA ILE A 8 0.55 -5.22 10.11
C ILE A 8 1.57 -4.95 11.21
N THR A 9 2.84 -5.11 10.87
CA THR A 9 3.94 -4.91 11.82
C THR A 9 5.10 -4.27 11.09
N LYS A 10 5.72 -3.26 11.72
CA LYS A 10 6.96 -2.69 11.20
C LYS A 10 8.07 -3.72 11.29
N CYS A 11 8.86 -3.88 10.22
CA CYS A 11 10.03 -4.76 10.25
C CYS A 11 11.06 -4.31 11.30
N TYR A 12 11.16 -3.00 11.53
CA TYR A 12 12.07 -2.37 12.48
C TYR A 12 11.28 -1.47 13.45
N PRO A 13 10.70 -2.03 14.53
CA PRO A 13 9.78 -1.30 15.41
C PRO A 13 10.45 -0.14 16.18
N ASN A 14 11.77 -0.19 16.36
CA ASN A 14 12.52 0.82 17.10
C ASN A 14 13.12 1.92 16.23
N GLU A 15 12.94 1.85 14.91
CA GLU A 15 13.41 2.89 14.00
C GLU A 15 12.31 3.90 13.72
N THR A 16 12.65 5.18 13.85
CA THR A 16 11.84 6.30 13.36
C THR A 16 11.96 6.38 11.85
N GLY A 17 11.30 5.44 11.17
CA GLY A 17 11.16 5.45 9.73
C GLY A 17 10.47 6.74 9.26
N ALA A 18 10.75 7.13 8.02
CA ALA A 18 10.13 8.29 7.38
C ALA A 18 8.61 8.17 7.17
N ILE A 19 8.09 6.94 7.28
CA ILE A 19 6.69 6.59 7.06
C ILE A 19 6.23 5.73 8.23
N ALA A 20 5.09 6.09 8.82
CA ALA A 20 4.35 5.24 9.75
C ALA A 20 2.93 5.05 9.22
N VAL A 21 2.37 3.87 9.49
CA VAL A 21 0.99 3.54 9.16
C VAL A 21 0.32 3.05 10.44
N GLU A 22 -0.83 3.63 10.75
CA GLU A 22 -1.57 3.45 11.99
C GLU A 22 -3.05 3.18 11.68
N ASP A 23 -3.75 2.53 12.61
CA ASP A 23 -5.20 2.29 12.56
C ASP A 23 -5.72 1.68 11.25
N VAL A 24 -4.95 0.77 10.64
CA VAL A 24 -5.34 0.14 9.38
C VAL A 24 -6.48 -0.83 9.62
N GLU A 25 -7.56 -0.70 8.84
CA GLU A 25 -8.63 -1.68 8.77
C GLU A 25 -8.85 -2.13 7.32
N ILE A 26 -9.03 -3.44 7.14
CA ILE A 26 -9.35 -4.03 5.84
C ILE A 26 -10.65 -4.81 5.98
N ASN A 27 -11.69 -4.31 5.31
CA ASN A 27 -13.02 -4.90 5.32
C ASN A 27 -13.38 -5.40 3.91
N ILE A 28 -13.63 -6.70 3.75
CA ILE A 28 -14.09 -7.27 2.49
C ILE A 28 -15.62 -7.42 2.53
N GLY A 29 -16.31 -6.50 1.88
CA GLY A 29 -17.76 -6.48 1.78
C GLY A 29 -18.33 -7.47 0.75
N PRO A 30 -19.67 -7.52 0.61
CA PRO A 30 -20.34 -8.30 -0.42
C PRO A 30 -19.86 -7.91 -1.83
N ASN A 31 -19.83 -8.88 -2.74
CA ASN A 31 -19.29 -8.75 -4.11
C ASN A 31 -17.79 -8.44 -4.19
N MET A 32 -16.99 -8.88 -3.21
CA MET A 32 -15.53 -8.69 -3.18
C MET A 32 -15.09 -7.21 -3.18
N LYS A 33 -15.96 -6.31 -2.73
CA LYS A 33 -15.57 -4.91 -2.52
C LYS A 33 -14.66 -4.82 -1.30
N VAL A 34 -13.42 -4.42 -1.51
CA VAL A 34 -12.46 -4.21 -0.42
C VAL A 34 -12.53 -2.76 0.01
N HIS A 35 -12.78 -2.51 1.29
CA HIS A 35 -12.65 -1.21 1.93
C HIS A 35 -11.39 -1.22 2.79
N VAL A 36 -10.53 -0.22 2.59
CA VAL A 36 -9.29 -0.06 3.35
C VAL A 36 -9.32 1.34 3.96
N SER A 37 -9.11 1.43 5.26
CA SER A 37 -8.94 2.68 6.00
C SER A 37 -7.65 2.62 6.81
N GLY A 38 -7.14 3.78 7.21
CA GLY A 38 -5.95 3.92 8.03
C GLY A 38 -5.33 5.30 7.92
N THR A 39 -4.33 5.56 8.74
CA THR A 39 -3.59 6.82 8.77
C THR A 39 -2.16 6.58 8.30
N LEU A 40 -1.70 7.37 7.33
CA LEU A 40 -0.32 7.40 6.89
C LEU A 40 0.34 8.70 7.38
N ILE A 41 1.41 8.56 8.15
CA ILE A 41 2.19 9.68 8.68
C ILE A 41 3.54 9.66 7.97
N ALA A 42 3.83 10.73 7.24
CA ALA A 42 5.13 10.96 6.62
C ALA A 42 5.86 12.08 7.37
N SER A 43 7.13 11.85 7.74
CA SER A 43 7.97 12.87 8.41
C SER A 43 8.85 13.65 7.44
N ARG A 44 8.77 13.35 6.14
CA ARG A 44 9.44 14.04 5.04
C ARG A 44 8.61 13.92 3.77
N ASP A 45 8.84 14.84 2.83
CA ASP A 45 8.22 14.81 1.51
C ASP A 45 8.49 13.48 0.81
N LEU A 46 7.42 12.83 0.35
CA LEU A 46 7.48 11.62 -0.47
C LEU A 46 7.42 12.05 -1.93
N ALA A 47 8.59 12.26 -2.52
CA ALA A 47 8.78 12.69 -3.90
C ALA A 47 9.50 11.62 -4.73
N SER A 48 9.31 11.67 -6.05
CA SER A 48 9.97 10.77 -7.00
C SER A 48 11.51 10.90 -6.92
N PRO A 49 12.27 9.79 -7.00
CA PRO A 49 11.79 8.41 -7.12
C PRO A 49 11.57 7.72 -5.76
N ILE A 50 10.45 6.99 -5.62
CA ILE A 50 10.17 6.14 -4.45
C ILE A 50 10.34 4.67 -4.82
N LYS A 51 11.54 4.14 -4.59
CA LYS A 51 11.85 2.71 -4.81
C LYS A 51 11.17 1.84 -3.75
N THR A 52 10.52 0.76 -4.18
CA THR A 52 9.83 -0.16 -3.28
C THR A 52 10.02 -1.60 -3.72
N GLU A 53 10.36 -2.47 -2.76
CA GLU A 53 10.38 -3.92 -2.92
C GLU A 53 9.15 -4.52 -2.24
N VAL A 54 8.39 -5.31 -2.98
CA VAL A 54 7.24 -6.06 -2.46
C VAL A 54 7.60 -7.54 -2.48
N VAL A 55 7.42 -8.22 -1.36
CA VAL A 55 7.60 -9.67 -1.25
C VAL A 55 6.29 -10.31 -0.81
N VAL A 56 5.67 -11.07 -1.69
CA VAL A 56 4.42 -11.78 -1.42
C VAL A 56 4.71 -13.27 -1.26
N LYS A 57 4.24 -13.84 -0.16
CA LYS A 57 4.33 -15.27 0.12
C LYS A 57 2.96 -15.84 0.42
N LYS A 58 2.70 -17.05 -0.07
CA LYS A 58 1.50 -17.82 0.23
C LYS A 58 1.83 -18.91 1.25
N SER A 59 1.12 -18.93 2.36
CA SER A 59 1.20 -20.02 3.33
C SER A 59 0.55 -21.29 2.77
N THR A 60 1.21 -22.41 2.96
CA THR A 60 0.75 -23.74 2.57
C THR A 60 1.15 -24.74 3.66
N TRP A 61 0.68 -25.98 3.55
CA TRP A 61 1.08 -27.06 4.46
C TRP A 61 2.58 -27.37 4.48
N PHE A 62 3.33 -27.06 3.41
CA PHE A 62 4.79 -27.25 3.35
C PHE A 62 5.59 -25.98 3.73
N GLY A 63 4.91 -24.92 4.19
CA GLY A 63 5.52 -23.64 4.51
C GLY A 63 5.13 -22.53 3.53
N TRP A 64 5.99 -21.51 3.42
CA TRP A 64 5.73 -20.28 2.67
C TRP A 64 6.32 -20.33 1.27
N PHE A 65 5.47 -20.29 0.26
CA PHE A 65 5.88 -20.23 -1.15
C PHE A 65 5.90 -18.79 -1.64
N GLY A 66 6.99 -18.39 -2.29
CA GLY A 66 7.10 -17.09 -2.95
C GLY A 66 6.16 -16.99 -4.15
N VAL A 67 5.49 -15.86 -4.29
CA VAL A 67 4.67 -15.53 -5.46
C VAL A 67 5.51 -14.62 -6.35
N GLY A 68 5.84 -15.07 -7.57
CA GLY A 68 6.62 -14.26 -8.52
C GLY A 68 5.84 -13.02 -9.00
N CYS A 69 6.57 -12.03 -9.52
CA CYS A 69 5.96 -10.85 -10.17
C CYS A 69 5.40 -11.23 -11.54
N VAL A 70 4.11 -10.97 -11.77
CA VAL A 70 3.45 -11.08 -13.08
C VAL A 70 2.52 -9.87 -13.23
N ASP A 71 2.68 -9.09 -14.29
CA ASP A 71 1.86 -7.90 -14.58
C ASP A 71 1.68 -6.96 -13.36
N ASN A 72 2.79 -6.66 -12.67
CA ASN A 72 2.83 -5.85 -11.43
C ASN A 72 2.10 -6.44 -10.21
N VAL A 73 1.82 -7.75 -10.23
CA VAL A 73 1.20 -8.48 -9.12
C VAL A 73 2.14 -9.56 -8.60
N GLY A 74 2.33 -9.62 -7.28
CA GLY A 74 3.20 -10.59 -6.61
C GLY A 74 4.45 -9.94 -6.01
N SER A 75 5.57 -10.66 -5.99
CA SER A 75 6.84 -10.13 -5.46
C SER A 75 7.58 -9.31 -6.51
N CYS A 76 7.30 -8.01 -6.56
CA CYS A 76 7.81 -7.08 -7.58
C CYS A 76 8.73 -6.01 -6.97
N ASN A 77 9.67 -5.51 -7.77
CA ASN A 77 10.48 -4.34 -7.47
C ASN A 77 10.02 -3.18 -8.35
N PHE A 78 9.66 -2.07 -7.71
CA PHE A 78 9.22 -0.85 -8.38
C PHE A 78 10.31 0.21 -8.22
N GLU A 79 10.79 0.74 -9.34
CA GLU A 79 11.82 1.77 -9.36
C GLU A 79 11.29 3.14 -8.91
N ASP A 80 10.01 3.41 -9.17
CA ASP A 80 9.34 4.60 -8.69
C ASP A 80 7.83 4.40 -8.54
N LEU A 81 7.34 4.42 -7.29
CA LEU A 81 5.90 4.37 -7.04
C LEU A 81 5.15 5.63 -7.51
N CYS A 82 5.83 6.75 -7.71
CA CYS A 82 5.21 7.98 -8.18
C CYS A 82 4.67 7.87 -9.61
N GLU A 83 5.14 6.89 -10.41
CA GLU A 83 4.62 6.60 -11.75
C GLU A 83 3.17 6.10 -11.74
N PHE A 84 2.70 5.54 -10.62
CA PHE A 84 1.32 5.05 -10.47
C PHE A 84 0.32 6.12 -9.99
N GLY A 85 0.78 7.37 -9.81
CA GLY A 85 -0.08 8.48 -9.40
C GLY A 85 -1.07 8.90 -10.49
N TYR A 86 -2.21 9.49 -10.07
CA TYR A 86 -3.20 9.99 -11.01
C TYR A 86 -2.69 11.20 -11.80
N GLN A 87 -2.95 11.20 -13.11
CA GLN A 87 -2.51 12.28 -14.00
C GLN A 87 -3.19 13.61 -13.63
N PRO A 88 -2.51 14.76 -13.81
CA PRO A 88 -3.09 16.07 -13.52
C PRO A 88 -4.43 16.32 -14.22
N ALA A 89 -4.55 15.88 -15.47
CA ALA A 89 -5.75 16.04 -16.30
C ALA A 89 -6.95 15.24 -15.79
N GLU A 90 -6.74 14.08 -15.16
CA GLU A 90 -7.80 13.20 -14.66
C GLU A 90 -8.32 13.66 -13.29
N GLY A 91 -7.48 14.35 -12.51
CA GLY A 91 -7.78 14.74 -11.13
C GLY A 91 -7.75 13.56 -10.16
N CYS A 92 -7.89 13.83 -8.86
CA CYS A 92 -8.04 12.76 -7.87
C CYS A 92 -9.47 12.18 -7.89
N PRO A 93 -9.64 10.89 -7.58
CA PRO A 93 -10.95 10.27 -7.38
C PRO A 93 -11.80 11.00 -6.32
N PRO A 94 -13.15 10.90 -6.38
CA PRO A 94 -14.04 11.54 -5.41
C PRO A 94 -13.70 11.20 -3.96
N ASP A 95 -13.49 9.92 -3.65
CA ASP A 95 -13.18 9.45 -2.29
C ASP A 95 -11.89 10.10 -1.75
N PHE A 96 -10.88 10.26 -2.60
CA PHE A 96 -9.61 10.90 -2.23
C PHE A 96 -9.81 12.39 -1.91
N LYS A 97 -10.69 13.07 -2.66
CA LYS A 97 -11.03 14.48 -2.40
C LYS A 97 -11.84 14.62 -1.12
N GLU A 98 -12.81 13.74 -0.89
CA GLU A 98 -13.66 13.74 0.31
C GLU A 98 -12.83 13.57 1.59
N TYR A 99 -11.85 12.66 1.57
CA TYR A 99 -11.00 12.38 2.71
C TYR A 99 -9.67 13.14 2.72
N ASN A 100 -9.48 14.12 1.82
CA ASN A 100 -8.22 14.88 1.65
C ASN A 100 -6.97 13.99 1.52
N VAL A 101 -7.11 12.83 0.89
CA VAL A 101 -6.01 11.90 0.63
C VAL A 101 -5.30 12.33 -0.66
N PRO A 102 -3.99 12.59 -0.63
CA PRO A 102 -3.25 12.93 -1.83
C PRO A 102 -3.16 11.71 -2.77
N CYS A 103 -3.41 11.94 -4.06
CA CYS A 103 -3.48 10.86 -5.07
C CYS A 103 -2.28 10.83 -6.04
N ARG A 104 -1.28 11.69 -5.83
CA ARG A 104 -0.10 11.84 -6.69
C ARG A 104 1.06 12.42 -5.91
N CYS A 105 2.28 12.06 -6.29
CA CYS A 105 3.48 12.68 -5.76
C CYS A 105 3.63 14.14 -6.25
N PRO A 106 4.38 14.98 -5.50
CA PRO A 106 4.92 14.72 -4.16
C PRO A 106 3.84 14.76 -3.08
N LEU A 107 3.93 13.85 -2.10
CA LEU A 107 3.10 13.89 -0.89
C LEU A 107 3.87 14.71 0.15
N LYS A 108 3.23 15.77 0.65
CA LYS A 108 3.80 16.67 1.66
C LYS A 108 3.25 16.36 3.04
#